data_AF-A0A1B4Y2C3-F1
#
_entry.id   AF-A0A1B4Y2C3-F1
#
_cell.length_a   1.000
_cell.length_b   1.000
_cell.length_c   1.000
_cell.angle_alpha   90.00
_cell.angle_beta   90.00
_cell.angle_gamma   90.00
#
_symmetry.space_group_name_H-M   'P 1'
#
loop_
_entity.id
_entity.type
_entity.pdbx_description
1 polymer ?
#
loop_
_entity_poly.entity_id
_entity_poly.type
_entity_poly.pdbx_seq_one_letter_code
_entity_poly.pdbx_strand_id
1 'polypeptide(L)' 'MTIDPDQIRTEIESLLAQLPEVADGANGPSLAELEDIARRLSEAHDVLLQALESAEKG' A
#
# COMPACT_ATOMS: atom_id res chain seq x y z
N MET A 1 18.07 8.71 -16.16
CA MET A 1 16.71 8.26 -16.49
C MET A 1 15.77 9.35 -16.03
N THR A 2 15.30 10.18 -16.95
CA THR A 2 14.37 11.27 -16.64
C THR A 2 12.98 10.66 -16.76
N ILE A 3 12.36 10.35 -15.62
CA ILE A 3 11.00 9.83 -15.63
C ILE A 3 10.07 11.02 -15.92
N ASP A 4 9.28 10.91 -16.98
CA ASP A 4 8.38 11.96 -17.43
C ASP A 4 7.20 12.08 -16.43
N PRO A 5 6.96 13.25 -15.82
CA PRO A 5 5.88 13.43 -14.85
C PRO A 5 4.49 13.10 -15.40
N ASP A 6 4.24 13.27 -16.70
CA ASP A 6 2.95 12.94 -17.31
C ASP A 6 2.80 11.42 -17.53
N GLN A 7 3.91 10.72 -17.77
CA GLN A 7 3.93 9.26 -17.79
C GLN A 7 3.60 8.68 -16.41
N ILE A 8 4.19 9.23 -15.35
CA ILE A 8 3.88 8.83 -13.97
C ILE A 8 2.41 9.10 -13.66
N ARG A 9 1.87 10.27 -14.04
CA ARG A 9 0.46 10.60 -13.80
C ARG A 9 -0.48 9.61 -14.48
N THR A 10 -0.18 9.23 -15.72
CA THR A 10 -0.96 8.25 -16.49
C THR A 10 -0.92 6.85 -15.86
N GLU A 11 0.25 6.42 -15.39
CA GLU A 11 0.39 5.13 -14.68
C GLU A 11 -0.38 5.14 -13.36
N ILE A 12 -0.32 6.24 -12.61
CA ILE A 12 -1.06 6.41 -11.36
C ILE A 12 -2.57 6.38 -11.64
N GLU A 13 -3.07 7.10 -12.64
CA GLU A 13 -4.49 7.09 -13.01
C GLU A 13 -4.98 5.69 -13.41
N SER A 14 -4.16 4.94 -14.16
CA SER A 14 -4.45 3.56 -14.54
C SER A 14 -4.51 2.63 -13.31
N LEU A 15 -3.62 2.81 -12.34
CA LEU A 15 -3.64 2.04 -11.09
C LEU A 15 -4.85 2.42 -10.21
N LEU A 16 -5.20 3.70 -10.14
CA LEU A 16 -6.36 4.17 -9.38
C LEU A 16 -7.68 3.71 -10.00
N ALA A 17 -7.79 3.63 -11.32
CA ALA A 17 -8.97 3.11 -12.02
C ALA A 17 -9.20 1.60 -11.81
N GLN A 18 -8.15 0.86 -11.40
CA GLN A 18 -8.25 -0.56 -11.06
C GLN A 18 -8.66 -0.79 -9.60
N LEU A 19 -8.61 0.25 -8.76
CA LEU A 19 -9.13 0.16 -7.42
C LEU A 19 -10.65 0.09 -7.49
N PRO A 20 -11.29 -0.79 -6.69
CA PRO A 20 -12.74 -0.77 -6.57
C PRO A 20 -13.17 0.64 -6.15
N GLU A 21 -14.20 1.19 -6.81
CA GLU A 21 -14.82 2.43 -6.35
C GLU A 21 -15.04 2.31 -4.85
N VAL A 22 -14.44 3.23 -4.08
CA VAL A 22 -14.67 3.32 -2.65
C VAL A 22 -16.12 3.72 -2.50
N ALA A 23 -17.00 2.72 -2.48
CA ALA A 23 -18.43 2.86 -2.52
C ALA A 23 -18.83 3.83 -1.41
N ASP A 24 -19.31 5.01 -1.83
CA ASP A 24 -19.90 6.08 -1.05
C ASP A 24 -20.10 5.74 0.43
N GLY A 25 -19.13 6.12 1.27
CA GLY A 25 -19.27 6.42 2.70
C GLY A 25 -20.00 5.45 3.65
N ALA A 26 -20.50 4.29 3.21
CA ALA A 26 -21.43 3.46 3.97
C ALA A 26 -20.99 2.00 4.13
N ASN A 27 -20.04 1.51 3.31
CA ASN A 27 -19.55 0.12 3.37
C ASN A 27 -18.03 -0.01 3.35
N GLY A 28 -17.28 1.10 3.48
CA GLY A 28 -15.84 1.05 3.70
C GLY A 28 -15.51 0.64 5.15
N PRO A 29 -14.33 0.05 5.41
CA PRO A 29 -13.87 -0.16 6.77
C PRO A 29 -13.90 1.16 7.53
N SER A 30 -14.43 1.13 8.75
CA SER A 30 -14.42 2.27 9.66
C SER A 30 -13.00 2.76 9.89
N LEU A 31 -12.85 4.01 10.34
CA LEU A 31 -11.54 4.59 10.64
C LEU A 31 -10.73 3.70 11.61
N ALA A 32 -11.40 3.10 12.59
CA ALA A 32 -10.78 2.17 13.54
C ALA A 32 -10.29 0.87 12.88
N GLU A 33 -11.03 0.34 11.89
CA GLU A 33 -10.60 -0.83 11.11
C GLU A 33 -9.44 -0.49 10.18
N LEU A 34 -9.44 0.71 9.58
CA LEU A 34 -8.31 1.20 8.79
C LEU A 34 -7.05 1.36 9.64
N GLU A 35 -7.16 1.87 10.86
CA GLU A 35 -6.05 1.96 11.81
C GLU A 35 -5.53 0.58 12.22
N ASP A 36 -6.42 -0.40 12.46
CA ASP A 36 -5.99 -1.78 12.76
C ASP A 36 -5.29 -2.43 11.55
N ILE A 37 -5.81 -2.22 10.34
CA ILE A 37 -5.19 -2.70 9.10
C ILE A 37 -3.81 -2.07 8.92
N ALA A 38 -3.68 -0.75 9.12
CA ALA A 38 -2.41 -0.04 9.01
C ALA A 38 -1.38 -0.56 10.02
N ARG A 39 -1.79 -0.79 11.27
CA ARG A 39 -0.93 -1.37 12.31
C ARG A 39 -0.44 -2.76 11.91
N ARG A 40 -1.34 -3.65 11.50
CA ARG A 40 -0.99 -5.01 11.07
C ARG A 40 -0.04 -5.01 9.87
N LEU A 41 -0.24 -4.10 8.92
CA LEU A 41 0.63 -3.98 7.76
C LEU A 41 2.04 -3.52 8.16
N SER A 42 2.16 -2.60 9.13
CA SER A 42 3.45 -2.18 9.67
C SER A 42 4.16 -3.33 10.40
N GLU A 43 3.45 -4.08 11.24
CA GLU A 43 4.01 -5.24 11.95
C GLU A 43 4.51 -6.31 10.97
N ALA A 44 3.74 -6.59 9.92
CA ALA A 44 4.15 -7.52 8.88
C ALA A 44 5.40 -7.03 8.13
N HIS A 45 5.49 -5.72 7.85
CA HIS A 45 6.67 -5.12 7.24
C HIS A 45 7.91 -5.31 8.14
N ASP A 46 7.80 -5.04 9.43
CA ASP A 46 8.92 -5.18 10.38
C ASP A 46 9.43 -6.63 10.44
N VAL A 47 8.52 -7.60 10.45
CA VAL A 47 8.87 -9.02 10.40
C VAL A 47 9.57 -9.38 9.08
N LEU A 48 9.12 -8.83 7.95
CA LEU A 48 9.76 -9.05 6.64
C LEU A 48 11.17 -8.44 6.59
N LEU A 49 11.37 -7.24 7.15
CA LEU A 49 12.70 -6.64 7.28
C LEU A 49 13.62 -7.51 8.14
N GLN A 50 13.13 -8.00 9.27
CA GLN A 50 13.91 -8.88 10.15
C GLN A 50 14.28 -10.19 9.44
N ALA A 51 13.36 -10.76 8.67
CA ALA A 51 13.63 -11.97 7.88
C ALA A 51 14.67 -11.72 6.78
N LEU A 52 14.61 -10.56 6.11
CA LEU A 52 15.58 -10.15 5.10
C LEU A 52 16.98 -9.98 5.71
N GLU A 53 17.08 -9.27 6.84
CA GLU A 53 18.35 -9.10 7.54
C GLU A 53 18.94 -10.44 8.04
N SER A 54 18.07 -11.36 8.46
CA SER A 54 18.49 -12.70 8.88
C SER A 54 19.00 -13.55 7.71
N ALA A 55 18.45 -13.35 6.50
CA ALA A 55 18.89 -14.03 5.29
C ALA A 55 20.21 -13.46 4.75
N GLU A 56 20.45 -12.16 4.88
CA GLU A 56 21.71 -11.51 4.45
C GLU A 56 22.90 -11.79 5.39
N LYS A 57 22.64 -12.14 6.65
CA LYS A 57 23.68 -12.48 7.64
C LYS A 57 24.05 -13.98 7.65
N GLY A 58 23.39 -14.81 6.84
CA GLY A 58 23.69 -16.24 6.65
C GLY A 58 24.47 -16.50 5.37
#